data_AF-A0A2T0FMA7-F1
#
_entry.id   AF-A0A2T0FMA7-F1
#
_cell.length_a   1.000
_cell.length_b   1.000
_cell.length_c   1.000
_cell.angle_alpha   90.00
_cell.angle_beta   90.00
_cell.angle_gamma   90.00
#
_symmetry.space_group_name_H-M   'P 1'
#
loop_
_entity.id
_entity.type
_entity.pdbx_description
1 polymer ?
#
loop_
_entity_poly.entity_id
_entity_poly.type
_entity_poly.pdbx_seq_one_letter_code
_entity_poly.pdbx_strand_id
1 'polypeptide(L)'
;MTDEGRKLRAPKQKGELFEYDLNYFDYDAPLVLVGSAAPSANSPRRRHHNGEVTKKEPHEALLPPLAPNRTPEALPESQDGDVLPISDFIGHHRRMERNEKRMQHLDLQQLMVDAEKVTAQREVLLAPHWRRDIYRIVKIDNTNDTSELERKRELALAEMGLFLSRFERLKRRERGREREREKDRQRSREKSTPPTAATRKASRPKKRQSAPPNPGPNTSSSDNSPELLAPLTLRIPKRAFGYPLPPRRWRPCEFDIPQSWKRERSS
;
A
#
# COMPACT_ATOMS: atom_id res chain seq x y z
N MET A 1 -12.95 -15.71 55.15
CA MET A 1 -13.34 -15.35 53.78
C MET A 1 -12.51 -14.15 53.38
N THR A 2 -11.41 -14.38 52.67
CA THR A 2 -10.47 -13.34 52.23
C THR A 2 -10.48 -13.33 50.71
N ASP A 3 -11.01 -12.24 50.16
CA ASP A 3 -11.19 -12.03 48.72
C ASP A 3 -9.90 -11.41 48.14
N GLU A 4 -9.09 -12.26 47.51
CA GLU A 4 -7.82 -11.90 46.87
C GLU A 4 -8.10 -11.24 45.51
N GLY A 5 -8.03 -9.91 45.49
CA GLY A 5 -8.22 -9.07 44.31
C GLY A 5 -7.20 -9.34 43.20
N ARG A 6 -7.66 -9.96 42.10
CA ARG A 6 -6.89 -10.15 40.87
C ARG A 6 -6.59 -8.81 40.19
N LYS A 7 -5.35 -8.34 40.32
CA LYS A 7 -4.79 -7.24 39.52
C LYS A 7 -4.58 -7.69 38.07
N LEU A 8 -5.44 -7.24 37.17
CA LEU A 8 -5.25 -7.36 35.72
C LEU A 8 -4.06 -6.48 35.29
N ARG A 9 -2.94 -7.10 34.91
CA ARG A 9 -1.80 -6.40 34.30
C ARG A 9 -2.14 -6.08 32.84
N ALA A 10 -2.15 -4.80 32.51
CA ALA A 10 -2.26 -4.33 31.13
C ALA A 10 -1.08 -4.82 30.27
N PRO A 11 -1.31 -5.22 29.01
CA PRO A 11 -0.25 -5.65 28.12
C PRO A 11 0.66 -4.46 27.76
N LYS A 12 1.96 -4.63 27.97
CA LYS A 12 2.99 -3.69 27.49
C LYS A 12 3.07 -3.80 25.97
N GLN A 13 2.41 -2.90 25.25
CA GLN A 13 2.66 -2.73 23.82
C GLN A 13 4.08 -2.18 23.66
N LYS A 14 4.97 -3.00 23.11
CA LYS A 14 6.27 -2.54 22.63
C LYS A 14 6.00 -1.67 21.41
N GLY A 15 6.36 -0.39 21.47
CA GLY A 15 6.32 0.49 20.30
C GLY A 15 7.31 -0.04 19.28
N GLU A 16 6.83 -0.82 18.32
CA GLU A 16 7.52 -1.02 17.07
C GLU A 16 7.56 0.35 16.38
N LEU A 17 8.75 0.92 16.38
CA LEU A 17 9.09 2.13 15.67
C LEU A 17 8.89 1.80 14.18
N PHE A 18 7.80 2.30 13.60
CA PHE A 18 7.58 2.23 12.16
C PHE A 18 8.70 3.01 11.48
N GLU A 19 9.68 2.30 10.90
CA GLU A 19 10.53 2.87 9.85
C GLU A 19 9.65 3.02 8.61
N TYR A 20 9.02 4.18 8.46
CA TYR A 20 8.40 4.55 7.19
C TYR A 20 9.54 4.81 6.19
N ASP A 21 9.71 3.90 5.24
CA ASP A 21 10.38 4.20 3.97
C ASP A 21 9.55 5.27 3.25
N LEU A 22 9.83 6.54 3.57
CA LEU A 22 9.18 7.74 3.03
C LEU A 22 9.52 8.00 1.55
N ASN A 23 10.16 7.05 0.87
CA ASN A 23 10.33 7.05 -0.59
C ASN A 23 9.03 6.68 -1.31
N TYR A 24 7.90 7.23 -0.87
CA TYR A 24 6.67 7.21 -1.65
C TYR A 24 6.86 8.15 -2.83
N PHE A 25 7.25 7.57 -3.97
CA PHE A 25 7.51 8.23 -5.24
C PHE A 25 6.51 9.36 -5.50
N ASP A 26 7.03 10.56 -5.76
CA ASP A 26 6.23 11.66 -6.27
C ASP A 26 5.91 11.38 -7.74
N TYR A 27 4.82 10.65 -8.00
CA TYR A 27 4.41 10.23 -9.36
C TYR A 27 4.11 11.39 -10.33
N ASP A 28 4.09 12.63 -9.83
CA ASP A 28 3.92 13.85 -10.64
C ASP A 28 5.26 14.57 -10.93
N ALA A 29 6.38 14.14 -10.35
CA ALA A 29 7.67 14.54 -10.86
C ALA A 29 7.84 13.85 -12.23
N PRO A 30 8.14 14.58 -13.32
CA PRO A 30 8.54 13.90 -14.54
C PRO A 30 9.68 12.96 -14.16
N LEU A 31 9.59 11.69 -14.58
CA LEU A 31 10.69 10.74 -14.48
C LEU A 31 11.88 11.38 -15.19
N VAL A 32 12.71 12.10 -14.44
CA VAL A 32 14.02 12.51 -14.90
C VAL A 32 14.77 11.21 -14.97
N LEU A 33 14.74 10.59 -16.15
CA LEU A 33 15.81 9.71 -16.58
C LEU A 33 17.06 10.54 -16.32
N VAL A 34 17.79 10.22 -15.26
CA VAL A 34 19.14 10.73 -15.01
C VAL A 34 20.00 10.11 -16.10
N GLY A 35 19.81 10.59 -17.33
CA GLY A 35 20.83 10.56 -18.34
C GLY A 35 21.94 11.44 -17.79
N SER A 36 23.09 10.85 -17.58
CA SER A 36 24.35 11.51 -17.25
C SER A 36 24.63 12.61 -18.27
N ALA A 37 24.13 13.82 -18.03
CA ALA A 37 24.52 15.01 -18.75
C ALA A 37 25.51 15.77 -17.86
N ALA A 38 26.68 16.02 -18.43
CA ALA A 38 27.87 16.58 -17.82
C ALA A 38 27.61 17.81 -16.92
N PRO A 39 28.45 18.04 -15.89
CA PRO A 39 28.38 19.23 -15.07
C PRO A 39 28.59 20.47 -15.95
N SER A 40 27.54 21.29 -16.08
CA SER A 40 27.61 22.60 -16.70
C SER A 40 28.51 23.49 -15.84
N ALA A 41 29.71 23.75 -16.37
CA ALA A 41 30.63 24.74 -15.86
C ALA A 41 30.01 26.13 -16.04
N ASN A 42 29.39 26.67 -14.99
CA ASN A 42 29.41 28.09 -14.62
C ASN A 42 28.43 28.36 -13.46
N SER A 43 28.92 28.28 -12.22
CA SER A 43 28.31 29.01 -11.10
C SER A 43 29.40 29.86 -10.43
N PRO A 44 29.28 31.20 -10.46
CA PRO A 44 30.29 32.08 -9.90
C PRO A 44 30.13 32.22 -8.38
N ARG A 45 31.21 31.86 -7.68
CA ARG A 45 31.75 32.49 -6.46
C ARG A 45 30.73 33.15 -5.51
N ARG A 46 30.50 32.53 -4.36
CA ARG A 46 30.44 33.26 -3.08
C ARG A 46 31.43 32.69 -2.07
N ARG A 47 32.13 33.64 -1.46
CA ARG A 47 33.38 33.54 -0.72
C ARG A 47 33.17 33.23 0.77
N HIS A 48 34.14 32.49 1.30
CA HIS A 48 34.70 32.44 2.67
C HIS A 48 33.76 32.24 3.87
N HIS A 49 33.85 31.05 4.46
CA HIS A 49 34.09 30.95 5.90
C HIS A 49 35.07 29.80 6.18
N ASN A 50 36.20 30.14 6.82
CA ASN A 50 37.21 29.19 7.26
C ASN A 50 36.69 28.45 8.50
N GLY A 51 36.69 27.12 8.43
CA GLY A 51 36.56 26.23 9.57
C GLY A 51 37.17 24.90 9.14
N GLU A 52 38.36 24.59 9.68
CA GLU A 52 39.04 23.32 9.50
C GLU A 52 38.12 22.17 9.93
N VAL A 53 37.68 21.38 8.95
CA VAL A 53 37.19 20.03 9.18
C VAL A 53 38.07 19.14 8.32
N THR A 54 38.83 18.28 8.99
CA THR A 54 39.64 17.24 8.42
C THR A 54 38.76 16.31 7.58
N LYS A 55 38.74 16.57 6.27
CA LYS A 55 38.14 15.70 5.26
C LYS A 55 38.85 14.36 5.28
N LYS A 56 38.21 13.33 5.83
CA LYS A 56 38.43 11.97 5.36
C LYS A 56 37.64 11.85 4.05
N GLU A 57 38.37 11.82 2.95
CA GLU A 57 37.82 11.51 1.63
C GLU A 57 37.11 10.16 1.69
N PRO A 58 35.84 10.07 1.27
CA PRO A 58 35.33 8.78 0.83
C PRO A 58 36.11 8.44 -0.43
N HIS A 59 36.84 7.32 -0.40
CA HIS A 59 37.46 6.74 -1.59
C HIS A 59 36.38 6.57 -2.66
N GLU A 60 36.38 7.52 -3.57
CA GLU A 60 35.65 7.53 -4.83
C GLU A 60 36.13 6.30 -5.58
N ALA A 61 35.41 5.19 -5.44
CA ALA A 61 35.60 4.00 -6.23
C ALA A 61 35.48 4.43 -7.69
N LEU A 62 36.64 4.56 -8.33
CA LEU A 62 36.83 4.84 -9.74
C LEU A 62 35.96 3.88 -10.55
N LEU A 63 34.77 4.34 -10.90
CA LEU A 63 33.96 3.66 -11.90
C LEU A 63 34.78 3.67 -13.19
N PRO A 64 34.98 2.51 -13.83
CA PRO A 64 35.78 2.44 -15.04
C PRO A 64 35.22 3.41 -16.10
N PRO A 65 36.08 4.12 -16.83
CA PRO A 65 35.67 5.09 -17.83
C PRO A 65 34.73 4.44 -18.83
N LEU A 66 33.52 4.99 -18.95
CA LEU A 66 32.53 4.59 -19.94
C LEU A 66 33.16 4.71 -21.34
N ALA A 67 33.33 3.57 -22.00
CA ALA A 67 33.95 3.48 -23.31
C ALA A 67 33.23 4.41 -24.32
N PRO A 68 33.99 5.16 -25.15
CA PRO A 68 33.41 6.05 -26.14
C PRO A 68 32.74 5.26 -27.27
N ASN A 69 31.51 5.65 -27.60
CA ASN A 69 30.82 5.36 -28.86
C ASN A 69 30.95 3.91 -29.36
N ARG A 70 30.31 2.97 -28.67
CA ARG A 70 29.83 1.76 -29.36
C ARG A 70 28.73 2.20 -30.31
N THR A 71 29.04 2.20 -31.60
CA THR A 71 28.07 2.12 -32.69
C THR A 71 26.97 1.14 -32.26
N PRO A 72 25.67 1.44 -32.46
CA PRO A 72 24.61 0.49 -32.16
C PRO A 72 24.87 -0.76 -33.01
N GLU A 73 25.47 -1.76 -32.38
CA GLU A 73 25.65 -3.09 -32.92
C GLU A 73 24.24 -3.55 -33.26
N ALA A 74 23.97 -3.66 -34.57
CA ALA A 74 22.68 -4.00 -35.11
C ALA A 74 22.20 -5.26 -34.37
N LEU A 75 21.19 -5.08 -33.53
CA LEU A 75 20.55 -6.16 -32.80
C LEU A 75 20.28 -7.27 -33.82
N PRO A 76 20.78 -8.50 -33.58
CA PRO A 76 20.58 -9.60 -34.51
C PRO A 76 19.09 -9.69 -34.81
N GLU A 77 18.78 -9.61 -36.10
CA GLU A 77 17.43 -9.67 -36.65
C GLU A 77 16.71 -10.85 -36.00
N SER A 78 15.76 -10.55 -35.12
CA SER A 78 15.03 -11.54 -34.32
C SER A 78 14.42 -12.55 -35.28
N GLN A 79 14.92 -13.78 -35.26
CA GLN A 79 14.38 -14.88 -36.06
C GLN A 79 12.88 -15.00 -35.77
N ASP A 80 12.06 -14.81 -36.79
CA ASP A 80 10.58 -14.76 -36.80
C ASP A 80 9.86 -16.04 -36.32
N GLY A 81 10.53 -16.91 -35.55
CA GLY A 81 10.08 -18.28 -35.28
C GLY A 81 9.28 -18.51 -34.00
N ASP A 82 9.24 -17.56 -33.06
CA ASP A 82 8.62 -17.81 -31.74
C ASP A 82 7.82 -16.61 -31.22
N VAL A 83 6.83 -16.16 -32.00
CA VAL A 83 5.83 -15.22 -31.52
C VAL A 83 4.83 -16.00 -30.68
N LEU A 84 4.98 -15.95 -29.35
CA LEU A 84 3.99 -16.52 -28.43
C LEU A 84 2.58 -16.01 -28.80
N PRO A 85 1.58 -16.90 -28.90
CA PRO A 85 0.22 -16.50 -29.23
C PRO A 85 -0.33 -15.57 -28.15
N ILE A 86 -0.54 -14.29 -28.52
CA ILE A 86 -1.03 -13.23 -27.63
C ILE A 86 -2.35 -13.61 -26.96
N SER A 87 -3.17 -14.46 -27.60
CA SER A 87 -4.45 -14.96 -27.07
C SER A 87 -4.34 -15.55 -25.67
N ASP A 88 -3.25 -16.27 -25.40
CA ASP A 88 -3.05 -17.01 -24.16
C ASP A 88 -2.71 -16.06 -23.01
N PHE A 89 -2.15 -14.89 -23.33
CA PHE A 89 -1.75 -13.87 -22.38
C PHE A 89 -2.88 -12.91 -22.00
N ILE A 90 -3.92 -12.73 -22.83
CA ILE A 90 -5.02 -11.80 -22.55
C ILE A 90 -5.71 -12.12 -21.23
N GLY A 91 -5.94 -13.40 -20.94
CA GLY A 91 -6.55 -13.84 -19.68
C GLY A 91 -5.69 -13.51 -18.47
N HIS A 92 -4.37 -13.75 -18.59
CA HIS A 92 -3.40 -13.43 -17.55
C HIS A 92 -3.28 -11.91 -17.32
N HIS A 93 -3.16 -11.12 -18.40
CA HIS A 93 -3.09 -9.66 -18.32
C HIS A 93 -4.31 -9.08 -17.61
N ARG A 94 -5.52 -9.50 -17.99
CA ARG A 94 -6.76 -9.08 -17.31
C ARG A 94 -6.80 -9.49 -15.84
N ARG A 95 -6.18 -10.62 -15.47
CA ARG A 95 -6.07 -11.04 -14.06
C ARG A 95 -5.10 -10.13 -13.31
N MET A 96 -3.96 -9.80 -13.91
CA MET A 96 -2.97 -8.89 -13.33
C MET A 96 -3.53 -7.48 -13.15
N GLU A 97 -4.19 -6.91 -14.16
CA GLU A 97 -4.85 -5.60 -14.05
C GLU A 97 -5.89 -5.56 -12.91
N ARG A 98 -6.70 -6.62 -12.76
CA ARG A 98 -7.68 -6.70 -11.66
C ARG A 98 -6.98 -6.77 -10.31
N ASN A 99 -5.88 -7.52 -10.22
CA ASN A 99 -5.10 -7.65 -8.99
C ASN A 99 -4.44 -6.31 -8.62
N GLU A 100 -3.84 -5.64 -9.59
CA GLU A 100 -3.23 -4.32 -9.43
C GLU A 100 -4.26 -3.30 -8.93
N LYS A 101 -5.43 -3.23 -9.56
CA LYS A 101 -6.54 -2.36 -9.10
C LYS A 101 -6.97 -2.68 -7.68
N ARG A 102 -6.99 -3.96 -7.31
CA ARG A 102 -7.31 -4.38 -5.94
C ARG A 102 -6.24 -3.91 -4.95
N MET A 103 -4.96 -4.07 -5.28
CA MET A 103 -3.85 -3.61 -4.45
C MET A 103 -3.89 -2.09 -4.26
N GLN A 104 -4.02 -1.33 -5.35
CA GLN A 104 -4.16 0.13 -5.29
C GLN A 104 -5.34 0.57 -4.40
N HIS A 105 -6.45 -0.16 -4.43
CA HIS A 105 -7.59 0.12 -3.56
C HIS A 105 -7.28 -0.14 -2.08
N LEU A 106 -6.61 -1.25 -1.77
CA LEU A 106 -6.19 -1.58 -0.40
C LEU A 106 -5.18 -0.55 0.12
N ASP A 107 -4.22 -0.13 -0.70
CA ASP A 107 -3.24 0.90 -0.33
C ASP A 107 -3.92 2.23 -0.02
N LEU A 108 -4.93 2.61 -0.81
CA LEU A 108 -5.71 3.81 -0.57
C LEU A 108 -6.52 3.73 0.73
N GLN A 109 -7.14 2.58 1.01
CA GLN A 109 -7.84 2.36 2.28
C GLN A 109 -6.89 2.45 3.48
N GLN A 110 -5.71 1.83 3.38
CA GLN A 110 -4.68 1.90 4.41
C GLN A 110 -4.23 3.34 4.64
N LEU A 111 -4.00 4.08 3.57
CA LEU A 111 -3.62 5.49 3.65
C LEU A 111 -4.71 6.36 4.31
N MET A 112 -5.99 6.06 4.09
CA MET A 112 -7.09 6.75 4.79
C MET A 112 -7.05 6.49 6.29
N VAL A 113 -6.87 5.22 6.69
CA VAL A 113 -6.75 4.83 8.11
C VAL A 113 -5.54 5.52 8.76
N ASP A 114 -4.41 5.60 8.06
CA ASP A 114 -3.23 6.27 8.59
C ASP A 114 -3.40 7.79 8.70
N ALA A 115 -4.10 8.41 7.74
CA ALA A 115 -4.47 9.83 7.85
C ALA A 115 -5.38 10.11 9.06
N GLU A 116 -6.32 9.24 9.38
CA GLU A 116 -7.15 9.35 10.60
C GLU A 116 -6.30 9.23 11.86
N LYS A 117 -5.39 8.26 11.93
CA LYS A 117 -4.46 8.11 13.06
C LYS A 117 -3.58 9.34 13.26
N VAL A 118 -2.99 9.86 12.18
CA VAL A 118 -2.14 11.06 12.21
C VAL A 118 -2.95 12.28 12.64
N THR A 119 -4.20 12.39 12.19
CA THR A 119 -5.11 13.46 12.63
C THR A 119 -5.35 13.39 14.14
N ALA A 120 -5.67 12.21 14.67
CA ALA A 120 -5.88 12.01 16.11
C ALA A 120 -4.61 12.32 16.93
N GLN A 121 -3.43 11.86 16.48
CA GLN A 121 -2.15 12.17 17.14
C GLN A 121 -1.85 13.67 17.13
N ARG A 122 -2.13 14.35 16.02
CA ARG A 122 -1.96 15.81 15.90
C ARG A 122 -2.87 16.55 16.88
N GLU A 123 -4.13 16.14 17.03
CA GLU A 123 -5.07 16.72 17.99
C GLU A 123 -4.58 16.55 19.44
N VAL A 124 -4.08 15.35 19.78
CA VAL A 124 -3.46 15.07 21.09
C VAL A 124 -2.27 16.00 21.35
N LEU A 125 -1.41 16.23 20.36
CA LEU A 125 -0.27 17.15 20.49
C LEU A 125 -0.69 18.63 20.58
N LEU A 126 -1.86 19.01 20.09
CA LEU A 126 -2.41 20.37 20.23
C LEU A 126 -3.10 20.60 21.58
N ALA A 127 -3.53 19.54 22.26
CA ALA A 127 -4.22 19.63 23.54
C ALA A 127 -3.31 20.23 24.65
N PRO A 128 -3.87 20.88 25.69
CA PRO A 128 -3.08 21.49 26.77
C PRO A 128 -2.17 20.53 27.53
N HIS A 129 -2.53 19.24 27.60
CA HIS A 129 -1.82 18.20 28.33
C HIS A 129 -0.82 17.38 27.46
N TRP A 130 -0.49 17.88 26.26
CA TRP A 130 0.36 17.21 25.27
C TRP A 130 1.69 16.70 25.81
N ARG A 131 2.27 17.35 26.84
CA ARG A 131 3.56 16.96 27.43
C ARG A 131 3.57 15.52 27.96
N ARG A 132 2.42 14.97 28.37
CA ARG A 132 2.33 13.58 28.84
C ARG A 132 2.26 12.58 27.69
N ASP A 133 1.66 12.98 26.57
CA ASP A 133 1.36 12.10 25.44
C ASP A 133 2.46 12.09 24.39
N ILE A 134 3.29 13.14 24.32
CA ILE A 134 4.37 13.25 23.34
C ILE A 134 5.34 12.06 23.37
N TYR A 135 5.61 11.47 24.55
CA TYR A 135 6.49 10.30 24.69
C TYR A 135 5.94 9.03 24.01
N ARG A 136 4.64 8.99 23.70
CA ARG A 136 4.02 7.88 22.97
C ARG A 136 4.14 8.05 21.46
N ILE A 137 4.37 9.28 21.01
CA ILE A 137 4.33 9.67 19.59
C ILE A 137 5.76 9.85 19.06
N VAL A 138 6.61 10.55 19.82
CA VAL A 138 7.97 10.92 19.41
C VAL A 138 8.98 10.37 20.41
N LYS A 139 10.12 9.91 19.91
CA LYS A 139 11.25 9.50 20.74
C LYS A 139 11.93 10.74 21.34
N ILE A 140 11.89 10.84 22.66
CA ILE A 140 12.55 11.90 23.45
C ILE A 140 13.80 11.32 24.12
N ASP A 141 14.90 12.05 24.08
CA ASP A 141 16.19 11.59 24.64
C ASP A 141 16.32 12.02 26.11
N ASN A 142 15.98 13.28 26.44
CA ASN A 142 15.92 13.77 27.81
C ASN A 142 14.50 14.19 28.21
N THR A 143 13.90 13.43 29.13
CA THR A 143 12.52 13.70 29.59
C THR A 143 12.38 14.99 30.40
N ASN A 144 13.47 15.50 30.98
CA ASN A 144 13.48 16.71 31.81
C ASN A 144 13.81 17.97 31.00
N ASP A 145 14.25 17.84 29.75
CA ASP A 145 14.56 18.98 28.88
C ASP A 145 13.28 19.51 28.23
N THR A 146 12.73 20.59 28.79
CA THR A 146 11.52 21.23 28.27
C THR A 146 11.72 21.83 26.88
N SER A 147 12.94 22.26 26.55
CA SER A 147 13.26 22.84 25.25
C SER A 147 13.30 21.79 24.15
N GLU A 148 13.85 20.60 24.45
CA GLU A 148 13.83 19.45 23.55
C GLU A 148 12.38 19.02 23.25
N LEU A 149 11.55 18.93 24.29
CA LEU A 149 10.14 18.55 24.17
C LEU A 149 9.36 19.51 23.27
N GLU A 150 9.52 20.82 23.47
CA GLU A 150 8.83 21.84 22.66
C GLU A 150 9.30 21.81 21.21
N ARG A 151 10.63 21.75 20.98
CA ARG A 151 11.18 21.65 19.63
C ARG A 151 10.70 20.39 18.90
N LYS A 152 10.73 19.22 19.56
CA LYS A 152 10.28 17.96 18.95
C LYS A 152 8.76 17.96 18.71
N ARG A 153 7.96 18.62 19.56
CA ARG A 153 6.53 18.83 19.33
C ARG A 153 6.28 19.65 18.06
N GLU A 154 6.98 20.78 17.91
CA GLU A 154 6.82 21.65 16.74
C GLU A 154 7.20 20.93 15.45
N LEU A 155 8.31 20.19 15.44
CA LEU A 155 8.73 19.37 14.31
C LEU A 155 7.69 18.31 13.96
N ALA A 156 7.20 17.56 14.95
CA ALA A 156 6.17 16.55 14.74
C ALA A 156 4.87 17.15 14.19
N LEU A 157 4.41 18.28 14.74
CA LEU A 157 3.22 18.98 14.24
C LEU A 157 3.39 19.46 12.79
N ALA A 158 4.58 19.93 12.42
CA ALA A 158 4.90 20.34 11.06
C ALA A 158 4.88 19.15 10.08
N GLU A 159 5.53 18.03 10.44
CA GLU A 159 5.55 16.81 9.63
C GLU A 159 4.16 16.21 9.45
N MET A 160 3.38 16.09 10.53
CA MET A 160 1.99 15.66 10.47
C MET A 160 1.15 16.57 9.58
N GLY A 161 1.37 17.89 9.64
CA GLY A 161 0.72 18.86 8.77
C GLY A 161 1.06 18.66 7.29
N LEU A 162 2.33 18.41 6.97
CA LEU A 162 2.78 18.11 5.60
C LEU A 162 2.15 16.81 5.08
N PHE A 163 2.12 15.75 5.90
CA PHE A 163 1.49 14.49 5.56
C PHE A 163 0.00 14.66 5.24
N LEU A 164 -0.76 15.33 6.12
CA LEU A 164 -2.18 15.58 5.91
C LEU A 164 -2.43 16.46 4.68
N SER A 165 -1.61 17.48 4.43
CA SER A 165 -1.72 18.31 3.22
C SER A 165 -1.51 17.50 1.93
N ARG A 166 -0.53 16.58 1.92
CA ARG A 166 -0.31 15.66 0.78
C ARG A 166 -1.51 14.73 0.59
N PHE A 167 -2.06 14.20 1.68
CA PHE A 167 -3.25 13.36 1.65
C PHE A 167 -4.49 14.10 1.10
N GLU A 168 -4.73 15.34 1.52
CA GLU A 168 -5.83 16.16 0.97
C GLU A 168 -5.68 16.41 -0.54
N ARG A 169 -4.44 16.66 -1.00
CA ARG A 169 -4.14 16.81 -2.43
C ARG A 169 -4.44 15.53 -3.20
N LEU A 170 -4.07 14.38 -2.65
CA LEU A 170 -4.42 13.08 -3.22
C LEU A 170 -5.94 12.89 -3.31
N LYS A 171 -6.68 13.15 -2.22
CA LYS A 171 -8.15 13.05 -2.19
C LYS A 171 -8.83 14.00 -3.18
N ARG A 172 -8.24 15.16 -3.45
CA ARG A 172 -8.72 16.09 -4.49
C ARG A 172 -8.50 15.54 -5.90
N ARG A 173 -7.32 14.97 -6.17
CA ARG A 173 -6.99 14.31 -7.45
C ARG A 173 -7.89 13.11 -7.73
N GLU A 174 -8.08 12.24 -6.74
CA GLU A 174 -9.00 11.09 -6.80
C GLU A 174 -10.43 11.52 -7.19
N ARG A 175 -10.99 12.51 -6.50
CA ARG A 175 -12.31 13.08 -6.83
C ARG A 175 -12.37 13.68 -8.25
N GLY A 176 -11.27 14.28 -8.72
CA GLY A 176 -11.16 14.77 -10.09
C GLY A 176 -11.24 13.63 -11.10
N ARG A 177 -10.43 12.57 -10.91
CA ARG A 177 -10.42 11.37 -11.76
C ARG A 177 -11.78 10.66 -11.78
N GLU A 178 -12.47 10.60 -10.66
CA GLU A 178 -13.82 10.01 -10.57
C GLU A 178 -14.84 10.80 -11.40
N ARG A 179 -14.83 12.13 -11.29
CA ARG A 179 -15.71 13.01 -12.10
C ARG A 179 -15.45 12.89 -13.58
N GLU A 180 -14.20 12.77 -13.99
CA GLU A 180 -13.82 12.58 -15.39
C GLU A 180 -14.33 11.23 -15.94
N ARG A 181 -14.10 10.14 -15.19
CA ARG A 181 -14.63 8.81 -15.53
C ARG A 181 -16.16 8.81 -15.67
N GLU A 182 -16.86 9.56 -14.83
CA GLU A 182 -18.32 9.67 -14.92
C GLU A 182 -18.76 10.45 -16.16
N LYS A 183 -18.06 11.53 -16.52
CA LYS A 183 -18.31 12.24 -17.79
C LYS A 183 -18.07 11.35 -19.00
N ASP A 184 -17.03 10.52 -18.99
CA ASP A 184 -16.74 9.59 -20.09
C ASP A 184 -17.82 8.51 -20.22
N ARG A 185 -18.35 8.02 -19.09
CA ARG A 185 -19.51 7.11 -19.08
C ARG A 185 -20.76 7.76 -19.67
N GLN A 186 -21.03 9.02 -19.32
CA GLN A 186 -22.15 9.78 -19.88
C GLN A 186 -22.01 9.95 -21.40
N ARG A 187 -20.84 10.38 -21.89
CA ARG A 187 -20.52 10.49 -23.33
C ARG A 187 -20.69 9.17 -24.08
N SER A 188 -20.22 8.08 -23.48
CA SER A 188 -20.36 6.73 -24.06
C SER A 188 -21.82 6.29 -24.13
N ARG A 189 -22.65 6.69 -23.16
CA ARG A 189 -24.09 6.41 -23.14
C ARG A 189 -24.83 7.20 -24.22
N GLU A 190 -24.55 8.49 -24.36
CA GLU A 190 -25.15 9.34 -25.40
C GLU A 190 -24.80 8.88 -26.81
N LYS A 191 -23.55 8.45 -27.01
CA LYS A 191 -23.08 7.92 -28.30
C LYS A 191 -23.63 6.52 -28.64
N SER A 192 -24.08 5.76 -27.63
CA SER A 192 -24.62 4.40 -27.80
C SER A 192 -26.15 4.34 -27.79
N THR A 193 -26.86 5.46 -27.64
CA THR A 193 -28.26 5.56 -28.02
C THR A 193 -28.37 5.61 -29.55
N PRO A 194 -28.74 4.51 -30.24
CA PRO A 194 -29.11 4.62 -31.64
C PRO A 194 -30.30 5.59 -31.73
N PRO A 195 -30.34 6.49 -32.73
CA PRO A 195 -31.52 7.28 -32.98
C PRO A 195 -32.69 6.31 -33.13
N THR A 196 -33.70 6.49 -32.28
CA THR A 196 -34.98 5.80 -32.32
C THR A 196 -35.46 5.71 -33.76
N ALA A 197 -35.23 4.55 -34.38
CA ALA A 197 -36.10 4.07 -35.45
C ALA A 197 -37.48 4.00 -34.81
N ALA A 198 -38.32 4.97 -35.16
CA ALA A 198 -39.72 4.97 -34.82
C ALA A 198 -40.32 3.60 -35.18
N THR A 199 -41.19 3.10 -34.30
CA THR A 199 -42.23 2.12 -34.64
C THR A 199 -41.77 0.68 -34.83
N ARG A 200 -41.60 -0.06 -33.73
CA ARG A 200 -42.15 -1.41 -33.66
C ARG A 200 -43.03 -1.55 -32.43
N LYS A 201 -44.34 -1.53 -32.70
CA LYS A 201 -45.41 -1.84 -31.75
C LYS A 201 -45.06 -3.13 -31.01
N ALA A 202 -44.78 -3.00 -29.72
CA ALA A 202 -44.54 -4.14 -28.85
C ALA A 202 -45.82 -4.98 -28.74
N SER A 203 -45.79 -6.17 -29.32
CA SER A 203 -46.69 -7.25 -28.97
C SER A 203 -46.43 -7.62 -27.51
N ARG A 204 -47.48 -7.53 -26.68
CA ARG A 204 -47.48 -7.88 -25.26
C ARG A 204 -46.95 -9.31 -25.07
N PRO A 205 -45.85 -9.54 -24.32
CA PRO A 205 -45.56 -10.88 -23.84
C PRO A 205 -46.64 -11.26 -22.81
N LYS A 206 -47.38 -12.33 -23.11
CA LYS A 206 -48.39 -12.90 -22.22
C LYS A 206 -47.77 -13.18 -20.85
N LYS A 207 -48.36 -12.54 -19.85
CA LYS A 207 -48.36 -12.84 -18.41
C LYS A 207 -48.24 -14.37 -18.18
N ARG A 208 -47.02 -14.88 -17.95
CA ARG A 208 -46.84 -16.21 -17.35
C ARG A 208 -47.32 -16.09 -15.92
N GLN A 209 -48.36 -16.86 -15.63
CA GLN A 209 -49.00 -16.95 -14.34
C GLN A 209 -47.97 -17.38 -13.28
N SER A 210 -48.11 -16.72 -12.14
CA SER A 210 -47.53 -17.01 -10.84
C SER A 210 -47.39 -18.50 -10.54
N ALA A 211 -46.16 -18.94 -10.30
CA ALA A 211 -45.93 -20.05 -9.38
C ALA A 211 -46.13 -19.54 -7.93
N PRO A 212 -46.77 -20.32 -7.04
CA PRO A 212 -47.02 -19.90 -5.67
C PRO A 212 -45.72 -19.77 -4.86
N PRO A 213 -45.69 -18.88 -3.85
CA PRO A 213 -44.57 -18.77 -2.92
C PRO A 213 -44.48 -20.06 -2.09
N ASN A 214 -43.31 -20.67 -2.09
CA ASN A 214 -43.01 -21.83 -1.24
C ASN A 214 -42.74 -21.29 0.19
N PRO A 215 -43.56 -21.60 1.21
CA PRO A 215 -43.26 -21.24 2.58
C PRO A 215 -42.12 -22.14 3.09
N GLY A 216 -40.91 -21.59 3.12
CA GLY A 216 -39.79 -22.22 3.81
C GLY A 216 -40.08 -22.31 5.32
N PRO A 217 -39.67 -23.40 6.00
CA PRO A 217 -39.99 -23.64 7.40
C PRO A 217 -39.27 -22.63 8.30
N ASN A 218 -40.06 -21.99 9.16
CA ASN A 218 -39.57 -21.26 10.33
C ASN A 218 -38.85 -22.23 11.26
N THR A 219 -37.52 -22.27 11.20
CA THR A 219 -36.71 -22.83 12.28
C THR A 219 -36.51 -21.74 13.33
N SER A 220 -37.52 -21.58 14.17
CA SER A 220 -37.36 -21.01 15.50
C SER A 220 -36.58 -22.01 16.36
N SER A 221 -35.25 -21.90 16.41
CA SER A 221 -34.49 -22.47 17.53
C SER A 221 -33.98 -21.31 18.38
N SER A 222 -34.77 -21.02 19.41
CA SER A 222 -34.26 -20.40 20.63
C SER A 222 -33.28 -21.40 21.25
N ASP A 223 -31.99 -21.12 21.10
CA ASP A 223 -30.94 -21.72 21.92
C ASP A 223 -30.21 -20.57 22.62
N ASN A 224 -30.77 -20.15 23.75
CA ASN A 224 -30.04 -19.42 24.77
C ASN A 224 -29.14 -20.44 25.50
N SER A 225 -27.97 -20.72 24.93
CA SER A 225 -26.88 -21.39 25.64
C SER A 225 -25.91 -20.34 26.16
N PRO A 226 -25.59 -20.30 27.48
CA PRO A 226 -24.58 -19.41 28.01
C PRO A 226 -23.20 -19.93 27.58
N GLU A 227 -22.68 -19.39 26.49
CA GLU A 227 -21.36 -19.71 25.97
C GLU A 227 -20.29 -19.16 26.92
N LEU A 228 -19.82 -20.04 27.81
CA LEU A 228 -18.59 -19.86 28.56
C LEU A 228 -17.45 -19.65 27.56
N LEU A 229 -16.74 -18.54 27.74
CA LEU A 229 -15.57 -18.08 26.99
C LEU A 229 -14.52 -19.20 26.84
N ALA A 230 -14.63 -19.99 25.78
CA ALA A 230 -13.58 -20.89 25.34
C ALA A 230 -12.52 -20.08 24.56
N PRO A 231 -11.22 -20.36 24.77
CA PRO A 231 -10.14 -19.64 24.09
C PRO A 231 -10.22 -19.83 22.58
N LEU A 232 -9.98 -18.74 21.84
CA LEU A 232 -9.95 -18.65 20.37
C LEU A 232 -8.92 -19.60 19.75
N THR A 233 -9.22 -20.89 19.68
CA THR A 233 -8.51 -21.80 18.77
C THR A 233 -9.00 -21.49 17.37
N LEU A 234 -8.14 -20.86 16.56
CA LEU A 234 -8.34 -20.60 15.13
C LEU A 234 -8.90 -21.85 14.44
N ARG A 235 -10.21 -21.87 14.18
CA ARG A 235 -10.86 -22.90 13.37
C ARG A 235 -10.40 -22.71 11.93
N ILE A 236 -9.33 -23.39 11.56
CA ILE A 236 -8.86 -23.45 10.17
C ILE A 236 -10.01 -24.04 9.33
N PRO A 237 -10.50 -23.32 8.30
CA PRO A 237 -11.61 -23.80 7.49
C PRO A 237 -11.18 -25.10 6.79
N LYS A 238 -11.91 -26.20 7.05
CA LYS A 238 -11.63 -27.55 6.51
C LYS A 238 -12.01 -27.71 5.02
N ARG A 239 -12.52 -26.65 4.40
CA ARG A 239 -13.05 -26.67 3.03
C ARG A 239 -12.65 -25.40 2.30
N ALA A 240 -12.20 -25.56 1.06
CA ALA A 240 -12.06 -24.48 0.09
C ALA A 240 -12.83 -24.89 -1.17
N PHE A 241 -13.65 -23.98 -1.71
CA PHE A 241 -14.46 -24.24 -2.92
C PHE A 241 -15.40 -25.45 -2.83
N GLY A 242 -15.92 -25.76 -1.64
CA GLY A 242 -16.84 -26.89 -1.43
C GLY A 242 -16.17 -28.27 -1.34
N TYR A 243 -14.87 -28.36 -1.61
CA TYR A 243 -14.10 -29.60 -1.48
C TYR A 243 -13.34 -29.65 -0.14
N PRO A 244 -13.21 -30.83 0.48
CA PRO A 244 -12.34 -31.01 1.65
C PRO A 244 -10.89 -30.72 1.24
N LEU A 245 -10.20 -29.88 2.03
CA LEU A 245 -8.78 -29.66 1.80
C LEU A 245 -8.03 -30.99 1.99
N PRO A 246 -7.11 -31.36 1.08
CA PRO A 246 -6.32 -32.56 1.25
C PRO A 246 -5.58 -32.49 2.59
N PRO A 247 -5.46 -33.61 3.32
CA PRO A 247 -4.77 -33.62 4.60
C PRO A 247 -3.36 -33.09 4.39
N ARG A 248 -3.03 -31.99 5.08
CA ARG A 248 -1.68 -31.41 5.12
C ARG A 248 -0.75 -32.41 5.79
N ARG A 249 -0.28 -33.42 5.05
CA ARG A 249 0.94 -34.14 5.37
C ARG A 249 2.07 -33.19 5.06
N TRP A 250 2.37 -32.29 6.00
CA TRP A 250 3.68 -31.65 6.05
C TRP A 250 4.68 -32.77 6.29
N ARG A 251 5.12 -33.42 5.21
CA ARG A 251 6.47 -33.96 5.25
C ARG A 251 7.37 -32.72 5.29
N PRO A 252 8.29 -32.61 6.25
CA PRO A 252 9.43 -31.72 6.07
C PRO A 252 10.08 -32.19 4.77
N CYS A 253 9.76 -31.53 3.66
CA CYS A 253 10.62 -31.60 2.50
C CYS A 253 11.87 -30.87 2.98
N GLU A 254 12.89 -31.65 3.36
CA GLU A 254 14.23 -31.10 3.51
C GLU A 254 14.53 -30.39 2.19
N PHE A 255 14.44 -29.07 2.23
CA PHE A 255 14.78 -28.25 1.09
C PHE A 255 16.28 -28.36 0.96
N ASP A 256 16.72 -29.26 0.08
CA ASP A 256 18.12 -29.59 -0.09
C ASP A 256 18.80 -28.41 -0.81
N ILE A 257 19.37 -27.50 -0.01
CA ILE A 257 20.06 -26.32 -0.53
C ILE A 257 21.31 -26.81 -1.28
N PRO A 258 21.44 -26.54 -2.60
CA PRO A 258 22.60 -26.94 -3.36
C PRO A 258 23.90 -26.49 -2.68
N GLN A 259 24.87 -27.39 -2.55
CA GLN A 259 26.16 -27.12 -1.91
C GLN A 259 26.93 -25.95 -2.56
N SER A 260 26.66 -25.66 -3.84
CA SER A 260 27.22 -24.51 -4.53
C SER A 260 26.85 -23.17 -3.87
N TRP A 261 25.62 -23.02 -3.37
CA TRP A 261 25.14 -21.80 -2.73
C TRP A 261 25.74 -21.57 -1.34
N LYS A 262 26.28 -22.61 -0.69
CA LYS A 262 26.92 -22.49 0.62
C LYS A 262 28.33 -21.89 0.54
N ARG A 263 29.00 -21.98 -0.62
CA ARG A 263 30.40 -21.57 -0.77
C ARG A 263 30.59 -20.06 -0.92
N GLU A 264 29.61 -19.33 -1.45
CA GLU A 264 29.74 -17.89 -1.71
C GLU A 264 29.66 -16.99 -0.47
N ARG A 265 29.22 -17.50 0.69
CA ARG A 265 29.12 -16.70 1.92
C ARG A 265 30.33 -16.78 2.86
N SER A 266 31.38 -17.50 2.44
CA SER A 266 32.55 -17.81 3.28
C SER A 266 33.82 -17.07 2.85
N SER A 267 33.72 -16.08 1.94
CA SER A 267 34.86 -15.29 1.44
C SER A 267 34.70 -13.82 1.75
#